data_AF-A0A7H1RZR6-F1
#
_entry.id   AF-A0A7H1RZR6-F1
#
_cell.length_a   1.000
_cell.length_b   1.000
_cell.length_c   1.000
_cell.angle_alpha   90.00
_cell.angle_beta   90.00
_cell.angle_gamma   90.00
#
_symmetry.space_group_name_H-M   'P 1'
#
loop_
_entity.id
_entity.type
_entity.pdbx_description
1 polymer ?
#
loop_
_entity_poly.entity_id
_entity_poly.type
_entity_poly.pdbx_seq_one_letter_code
_entity_poly.pdbx_strand_id
1 'polypeptide(L)' 'MGSSRPIGTIGVLILGKKNRKIAEVKPLLDTLLDNGFYLSQRLYREALSLAEETP' A
#
# COMPACT_ATOMS: atom_id res chain seq x y z
N MET A 1 23.37 -13.45 8.71
CA MET A 1 21.95 -13.27 9.10
C MET A 1 21.42 -12.02 8.43
N GLY A 2 20.40 -12.16 7.58
CA GLY A 2 19.76 -11.01 6.92
C GLY A 2 18.88 -10.25 7.90
N SER A 3 19.07 -8.94 8.01
CA SER A 3 18.22 -8.06 8.79
C SER A 3 16.90 -7.82 8.05
N SER A 4 15.84 -8.54 8.43
CA SER A 4 14.50 -8.28 7.92
C SER A 4 13.99 -6.96 8.51
N ARG A 5 13.92 -5.90 7.68
CA ARG A 5 13.28 -4.65 8.08
C ARG A 5 11.76 -4.79 7.99
N PRO A 6 11.01 -4.40 9.03
CA PRO A 6 9.55 -4.36 8.92
C PRO A 6 9.13 -3.34 7.85
N ILE A 7 8.19 -3.72 6.98
CA ILE A 7 7.76 -2.93 5.81
C ILE A 7 6.46 -2.14 6.01
N GLY A 8 5.80 -2.30 7.16
CA GLY A 8 4.53 -1.63 7.47
C GLY A 8 3.34 -2.06 6.58
N THR A 9 2.15 -1.54 6.89
CA THR A 9 0.88 -1.95 6.25
C THR A 9 0.87 -1.70 4.75
N ILE A 10 1.28 -0.50 4.30
CA ILE A 10 1.31 -0.13 2.88
C ILE A 10 2.24 -1.07 2.09
N GLY A 11 3.41 -1.38 2.65
CA GLY A 11 4.36 -2.30 2.04
C GLY A 11 3.77 -3.70 1.87
N VAL A 12 2.96 -4.17 2.84
CA VAL A 12 2.23 -5.43 2.75
C VAL A 12 1.19 -5.41 1.62
N LEU A 13 0.44 -4.30 1.46
CA LEU A 13 -0.54 -4.17 0.38
C LEU A 13 0.15 -4.22 -1.00
N ILE A 14 1.23 -3.45 -1.19
CA ILE A 14 2.00 -3.43 -2.44
C ILE A 14 2.57 -4.82 -2.73
N LEU A 15 3.12 -5.49 -1.73
CA LEU A 15 3.63 -6.86 -1.87
C LEU A 15 2.52 -7.85 -2.22
N GLY A 16 1.33 -7.70 -1.64
CA GLY A 16 0.14 -8.47 -1.96
C GLY A 16 -0.26 -8.35 -3.43
N LYS A 17 -0.28 -7.12 -3.97
CA LYS A 17 -0.56 -6.86 -5.39
C LYS A 17 0.49 -7.51 -6.29
N LYS A 18 1.78 -7.28 -6.03
CA LYS A 18 2.91 -7.86 -6.80
C LYS A 18 2.87 -9.40 -6.82
N ASN A 19 2.45 -10.00 -5.71
CA ASN A 19 2.29 -11.45 -5.59
C ASN A 19 0.90 -11.95 -6.03
N ARG A 20 0.09 -11.11 -6.67
CA ARG A 20 -1.27 -11.42 -7.17
C ARG A 20 -2.21 -11.99 -6.10
N LYS A 21 -2.02 -11.58 -4.84
CA LYS A 21 -2.87 -11.96 -3.70
C LYS A 21 -4.08 -11.04 -3.53
N ILE A 22 -3.95 -9.80 -3.98
CA ILE A 22 -5.04 -8.83 -4.06
C ILE A 22 -5.08 -8.24 -5.47
N ALA A 23 -6.28 -7.87 -5.92
CA ALA A 23 -6.49 -7.31 -7.24
C ALA A 23 -6.01 -5.86 -7.33
N GLU A 24 -6.29 -5.05 -6.31
CA GLU A 24 -6.04 -3.60 -6.31
C GLU A 24 -5.60 -3.11 -4.92
N VAL A 25 -4.75 -2.09 -4.88
CA VAL A 25 -4.25 -1.46 -3.66
C VAL A 25 -5.13 -0.27 -3.26
N LYS A 26 -5.60 0.51 -4.24
CA LYS A 26 -6.42 1.72 -4.04
C LYS A 26 -7.62 1.53 -3.10
N PRO A 27 -8.55 0.57 -3.30
CA PRO A 27 -9.71 0.42 -2.42
C PRO A 27 -9.33 0.09 -0.96
N LEU A 28 -8.19 -0.57 -0.76
CA LEU A 28 -7.68 -0.89 0.58
C LEU A 28 -7.03 0.32 1.24
N LEU A 29 -6.32 1.16 0.47
CA LEU A 29 -5.81 2.45 0.97
C LEU A 29 -6.95 3.40 1.32
N ASP A 30 -7.97 3.49 0.47
CA ASP A 30 -9.18 4.29 0.72
C ASP A 30 -9.86 3.83 2.01
N THR A 31 -10.02 2.51 2.19
CA THR A 31 -10.57 1.93 3.44
C THR A 31 -9.74 2.32 4.67
N LEU A 32 -8.40 2.35 4.57
CA LEU A 32 -7.56 2.78 5.69
C LEU A 32 -7.85 4.24 6.06
N LEU A 33 -7.92 5.13 5.07
CA LEU A 33 -8.23 6.55 5.28
C LEU A 33 -9.61 6.73 5.94
N ASP A 34 -10.62 6.03 5.42
CA ASP A 34 -12.00 6.08 5.94
C ASP A 34 -12.09 5.59 7.40
N ASN A 35 -11.19 4.69 7.81
CA ASN A 35 -11.10 4.19 9.18
C ASN A 35 -10.15 5.01 10.08
N GLY A 36 -9.78 6.22 9.66
CA GLY A 36 -8.98 7.16 10.46
C GLY A 36 -7.47 6.92 10.41
N PHE A 37 -6.98 6.08 9.50
CA PHE A 37 -5.54 5.93 9.28
C PHE A 37 -5.00 7.18 8.57
N TYR A 38 -3.97 7.80 9.14
CA TYR A 38 -3.35 8.97 8.52
C TYR A 38 -2.35 8.55 7.44
N LEU A 39 -2.62 8.93 6.19
CA LEU A 39 -1.70 8.85 5.07
C LEU A 39 -1.50 10.24 4.46
N SER A 40 -0.26 10.67 4.28
CA SER A 40 -0.04 11.88 3.49
C SER A 40 -0.45 11.64 2.03
N GLN A 41 -0.98 12.68 1.37
CA GLN A 41 -1.33 12.61 -0.05
C GLN A 41 -0.14 12.23 -0.94
N ARG A 42 1.08 12.58 -0.54
CA ARG A 42 2.31 12.16 -1.23
C ARG A 42 2.49 10.63 -1.13
N LEU A 43 2.40 10.09 0.08
CA LEU A 43 2.58 8.66 0.33
C LEU A 43 1.46 7.82 -0.32
N TYR A 44 0.24 8.34 -0.33
CA TYR A 44 -0.89 7.74 -1.05
C TYR A 44 -0.57 7.56 -2.54
N ARG A 45 -0.17 8.65 -3.22
CA ARG A 45 0.18 8.61 -4.65
C ARG A 45 1.39 7.73 -4.93
N GLU A 46 2.39 7.75 -4.05
CA GLU A 46 3.57 6.89 -4.15
C GLU A 46 3.19 5.41 -4.03
N ALA A 47 2.29 5.06 -3.10
CA ALA A 47 1.79 3.70 -2.95
C ALA A 47 1.04 3.22 -4.20
N LEU A 48 0.18 4.05 -4.78
CA LEU A 48 -0.51 3.73 -6.04
C LEU A 48 0.46 3.57 -7.20
N SER A 49 1.42 4.48 -7.35
CA SER A 49 2.45 4.38 -8.38
C SER A 49 3.28 3.10 -8.25
N LEU A 50 3.64 2.69 -7.03
CA LEU A 50 4.37 1.44 -6.75
C LEU A 50 3.52 0.18 -6.99
N ALA A 51 2.19 0.32 -6.99
CA ALA A 51 1.21 -0.71 -7.30
C ALA A 51 0.79 -0.70 -8.78
N GLU A 52 1.36 0.18 -9.60
CA GLU A 52 1.01 0.40 -11.01
C GLU A 52 -0.46 0.81 -11.20
N GLU A 53 -0.99 1.60 -10.25
CA GLU A 53 -2.37 2.10 -10.22
C GLU A 53 -2.41 3.62 -10.42
N THR A 54 -3.51 4.10 -11.00
CA THR A 54 -3.77 5.54 -11.20
C THR A 54 -4.51 6.14 -10.00
N PRO A 55 -4.28 7.43 -9.67
CA PRO A 55 -4.99 8.14 -8.61
C PRO A 55 -6.51 8.11 -8.72
#